data_AF-F8C5D2-F1
#
_entry.id   AF-F8C5D2-F1
#
_cell.length_a   1.000
_cell.length_b   1.000
_cell.length_c   1.000
_cell.angle_alpha   90.00
_cell.angle_beta   90.00
_cell.angle_gamma   90.00
#
_symmetry.space_group_name_H-M   'P 1'
#
loop_
_entity.id
_entity.type
_entity.pdbx_description
1 polymer ?
#
loop_
_entity_poly.entity_id
_entity_poly.type
_entity_poly.pdbx_seq_one_letter_code
_entity_poly.pdbx_strand_id
1 'polypeptide(L)'
;MIKKLFTFQIIFVALLIFSSKVLAQSVCDVSITELKKKLIDLQKDQEEAERGIIESDRILMKAQKIILLARANGDVKAGQIAEDTARKAEQAKNMHLKNKQKAEEEIEIIKRYIDIAQQNNFQCMSDVCNKLKEQIDRDKEVMKRFVRDAEALSKRQEEREKELLKEEFETKKDLLLSFLPDVLSIVHSIKELWGSYGNIGRLGKRIQYLINDPKIKDHKTKEMLWKTGEKIREFNIWLDKHISEYVELTSQGIETGSWSSDMYPKITAYLKLMFESNEYVKNYLEDLKKDLYDLNNSPETKELLGDLALSETLSELEKINNRYKLAVTKLAPFANAFHMVINTVYLSVKINYLDNEVNGDYKFTEDLFKQYKILKAQFDKDMEKYKKCQDYSKKLLKREQ
;
A
#
# COMPACT_ATOMS: atom_id res chain seq x y z
N MET A 1 -50.95 -9.78 31.71
CA MET A 1 -49.87 -10.37 30.89
C MET A 1 -48.47 -10.21 31.48
N ILE A 2 -48.17 -9.12 32.20
CA ILE A 2 -46.81 -8.84 32.73
C ILE A 2 -46.36 -9.80 33.86
N LYS A 3 -47.28 -10.35 34.66
CA LYS A 3 -46.92 -11.28 35.76
C LYS A 3 -46.45 -12.68 35.32
N LYS A 4 -46.81 -13.16 34.12
CA LYS A 4 -46.38 -14.49 33.64
C LYS A 4 -45.00 -14.48 32.97
N LEU A 5 -44.55 -13.33 32.43
CA LEU A 5 -43.23 -13.20 31.81
C LEU A 5 -42.09 -13.16 32.83
N PHE A 6 -42.32 -12.56 34.01
CA PHE A 6 -41.30 -12.47 35.06
C PHE A 6 -40.99 -13.84 35.70
N THR A 7 -41.99 -14.72 35.82
CA THR A 7 -41.77 -16.07 36.39
C THR A 7 -40.95 -16.96 35.44
N PHE A 8 -41.09 -16.78 34.13
CA PHE A 8 -40.34 -17.58 33.14
C PHE A 8 -38.86 -17.19 33.09
N GLN A 9 -38.52 -15.90 33.26
CA GLN A 9 -37.12 -15.45 33.31
C GLN A 9 -36.39 -15.90 34.58
N ILE A 10 -37.06 -15.93 35.74
CA ILE A 10 -36.45 -16.39 36.99
C ILE A 10 -36.20 -17.90 36.96
N ILE A 11 -37.11 -18.69 36.36
CA ILE A 11 -36.92 -20.13 36.18
C ILE A 11 -35.79 -20.43 35.16
N PHE A 12 -35.65 -19.63 34.10
CA PHE A 12 -34.57 -19.80 33.12
C PHE A 12 -33.18 -19.42 33.68
N VAL A 13 -33.10 -18.37 34.50
CA VAL A 13 -31.86 -17.99 35.20
C VAL A 13 -31.50 -19.01 36.30
N ALA A 14 -32.49 -19.58 37.00
CA ALA A 14 -32.25 -20.66 37.94
C ALA A 14 -31.83 -21.98 37.24
N LEU A 15 -32.43 -22.34 36.09
CA LEU A 15 -32.04 -23.54 35.33
C LEU A 15 -30.67 -23.41 34.64
N LEU A 16 -30.21 -22.20 34.31
CA LEU A 16 -28.85 -21.95 33.83
C LEU A 16 -27.79 -22.14 34.94
N ILE A 17 -28.15 -21.94 36.20
CA ILE A 17 -27.25 -22.19 37.35
C ILE A 17 -27.25 -23.68 37.76
N PHE A 18 -28.30 -24.44 37.43
CA PHE A 18 -28.43 -25.85 37.82
C PHE A 18 -28.13 -26.88 36.71
N SER A 19 -27.99 -26.49 35.45
CA SER A 19 -27.59 -27.42 34.37
C SER A 19 -26.07 -27.66 34.26
N SER A 20 -25.23 -26.88 34.96
CA SER A 20 -23.78 -27.08 34.99
C SER A 20 -23.29 -28.04 36.08
N LYS A 21 -24.20 -28.58 36.92
CA LYS A 21 -23.89 -29.60 37.94
C LYS A 21 -24.01 -31.04 37.46
N VAL A 22 -24.11 -31.28 36.14
CA VAL A 22 -23.94 -32.61 35.58
C VAL A 22 -22.48 -32.77 35.12
N LEU A 23 -21.67 -33.22 36.08
CA LEU A 23 -20.70 -34.30 35.95
C LEU A 23 -20.19 -34.56 34.52
N ALA A 24 -19.25 -33.74 34.09
CA ALA A 24 -17.94 -34.31 33.85
C ALA A 24 -17.09 -33.89 35.05
N GLN A 25 -16.67 -34.84 35.89
CA GLN A 25 -15.34 -34.71 36.47
C GLN A 25 -14.43 -34.66 35.25
N SER A 26 -14.16 -33.46 34.71
CA SER A 26 -13.05 -33.31 33.80
C SER A 26 -11.85 -33.69 34.64
N VAL A 27 -11.34 -34.90 34.42
CA VAL A 27 -10.06 -35.31 34.98
C VAL A 27 -9.11 -34.17 34.65
N CYS A 28 -8.64 -33.49 35.69
CA CYS A 28 -7.79 -32.34 35.55
C CYS A 28 -6.57 -32.79 34.76
N ASP A 29 -6.27 -32.11 33.66
CA ASP A 29 -5.13 -32.49 32.81
C ASP A 29 -3.83 -32.30 33.59
N VAL A 30 -3.67 -31.13 34.22
CA VAL A 30 -2.61 -30.84 35.18
C VAL A 30 -3.21 -29.93 36.23
N SER A 31 -3.09 -30.30 37.50
CA SER A 31 -3.65 -29.49 38.57
C SER A 31 -2.78 -28.27 38.89
N ILE A 32 -3.44 -27.15 39.22
CA ILE A 32 -2.73 -25.95 39.70
C ILE A 32 -1.97 -26.23 41.02
N THR A 33 -2.44 -27.22 41.80
CA THR A 33 -1.75 -27.69 43.00
C THR A 33 -0.43 -28.38 42.68
N GLU A 34 -0.36 -29.22 41.64
CA GLU A 34 0.89 -29.81 41.15
C GLU A 34 1.85 -28.75 40.62
N LEU A 35 1.34 -27.74 39.92
CA LEU A 35 2.14 -26.59 39.48
C LEU A 35 2.72 -25.81 40.66
N LYS A 36 1.95 -25.59 41.74
CA LYS A 36 2.45 -24.97 42.98
C LYS A 36 3.52 -25.82 43.65
N LYS A 37 3.34 -27.14 43.69
CA LYS A 37 4.36 -28.05 44.23
C LYS A 37 5.64 -27.98 43.41
N LYS A 38 5.54 -28.04 42.08
CA LYS A 38 6.67 -27.92 41.16
C LYS A 38 7.36 -26.56 41.28
N LEU A 39 6.62 -25.48 41.53
CA LEU A 39 7.19 -24.16 41.80
C LEU A 39 8.10 -24.19 43.04
N ILE A 40 7.65 -24.83 44.12
CA ILE A 40 8.44 -24.98 45.35
C ILE A 40 9.69 -25.82 45.09
N ASP A 41 9.57 -26.92 44.34
CA ASP A 41 10.72 -27.78 44.02
C ASP A 41 11.76 -27.02 43.17
N LEU A 42 11.33 -26.27 42.15
CA LEU A 42 12.24 -25.44 41.34
C LEU A 42 12.89 -24.31 42.14
N GLN A 43 12.20 -23.74 43.13
CA GLN A 43 12.79 -22.74 44.03
C GLN A 43 13.92 -23.36 44.88
N LYS A 44 13.75 -24.61 45.34
CA LYS A 44 14.82 -25.34 46.04
C LYS A 44 16.00 -25.63 45.10
N ASP A 45 15.73 -26.07 43.87
CA ASP A 45 16.77 -26.31 42.86
C ASP A 45 17.57 -25.03 42.55
N GLN A 46 16.89 -23.88 42.50
CA GLN A 46 17.52 -22.57 42.33
C GLN A 46 18.45 -22.25 43.52
N GLU A 47 17.97 -22.41 44.75
CA GLU A 47 18.77 -22.19 45.96
C GLU A 47 19.98 -23.15 46.05
N GLU A 48 19.82 -24.41 45.67
CA GLU A 48 20.89 -25.39 45.65
C GLU A 48 21.94 -25.06 44.59
N ALA A 49 21.52 -24.64 43.40
CA ALA A 49 22.43 -24.15 42.37
C ALA A 49 23.20 -22.91 42.83
N GLU A 50 22.56 -21.97 43.52
CA GLU A 50 23.24 -20.81 44.12
C GLU A 50 24.28 -21.21 45.16
N ARG A 51 23.94 -22.14 46.06
CA ARG A 51 24.90 -22.69 47.03
C ARG A 51 26.09 -23.36 46.33
N GLY A 52 25.83 -24.13 45.27
CA GLY A 52 26.86 -24.79 44.46
C GLY A 52 27.81 -23.80 43.77
N ILE A 53 27.30 -22.67 43.27
CA ILE A 53 28.11 -21.58 42.73
C ILE A 53 29.03 -21.01 43.80
N ILE A 54 28.47 -20.67 44.97
CA ILE A 54 29.23 -20.07 46.09
C ILE A 54 30.34 -21.01 46.57
N GLU A 55 30.07 -22.30 46.71
CA GLU A 55 31.09 -23.26 47.15
C GLU A 55 32.15 -23.49 46.06
N SER A 56 31.77 -23.50 44.78
CA SER A 56 32.73 -23.58 43.66
C SER A 56 33.66 -22.37 43.64
N ASP A 57 33.13 -21.16 43.85
CA ASP A 57 33.92 -19.92 43.97
C ASP A 57 34.89 -19.98 45.16
N ARG A 58 34.44 -20.52 46.29
CA ARG A 58 35.29 -20.72 47.47
C ARG A 58 36.45 -21.68 47.18
N ILE A 59 36.19 -22.78 46.47
CA ILE A 59 37.23 -23.76 46.08
C ILE A 59 38.20 -23.14 45.08
N LEU A 60 37.71 -22.38 44.10
CA LEU A 60 38.53 -21.64 43.13
C LEU A 60 39.50 -20.68 43.82
N MET A 61 39.02 -19.85 44.76
CA MET A 61 39.86 -18.91 45.50
C MET A 61 40.94 -19.63 46.32
N LYS A 62 40.59 -20.75 46.98
CA LYS A 62 41.56 -21.56 47.74
C LYS A 62 42.61 -22.18 46.82
N ALA A 63 42.18 -22.76 45.69
CA ALA A 63 43.07 -23.35 44.70
C ALA A 63 44.04 -22.30 44.12
N GLN A 64 43.55 -21.11 43.77
CA GLN A 64 44.39 -19.99 43.32
C GLN A 64 45.44 -19.58 44.36
N LYS A 65 45.06 -19.52 45.64
CA LYS A 65 46.02 -19.24 46.73
C LYS A 65 47.10 -20.31 46.83
N ILE A 66 46.74 -21.59 46.68
CA ILE A 66 47.70 -22.71 46.69
C ILE A 66 48.63 -22.63 45.48
N ILE A 67 48.12 -22.31 44.29
CA ILE A 67 48.94 -22.12 43.07
C ILE A 67 50.01 -21.04 43.31
N LEU A 68 49.63 -19.89 43.88
CA LEU A 68 50.58 -18.80 44.15
C LEU A 68 51.67 -19.22 45.15
N LEU A 69 51.29 -19.90 46.23
CA LEU A 69 52.24 -20.38 47.26
C LEU A 69 53.15 -21.48 46.70
N ALA A 70 52.61 -22.42 45.94
CA ALA A 70 53.36 -23.49 45.29
C ALA A 70 54.41 -22.94 44.31
N ARG A 71 54.04 -21.91 43.52
CA ARG A 71 54.96 -21.21 42.62
C ARG A 71 56.08 -20.48 43.38
N ALA A 72 55.75 -19.80 44.47
CA ALA A 72 56.74 -19.11 45.31
C ALA A 72 57.76 -20.07 45.95
N ASN A 73 57.34 -21.30 46.26
CA ASN A 73 58.16 -22.31 46.93
C ASN A 73 58.79 -23.34 45.97
N GLY A 74 58.51 -23.26 44.66
CA GLY A 74 58.99 -24.24 43.67
C GLY A 74 58.34 -25.63 43.74
N ASP A 75 57.19 -25.78 44.42
CA ASP A 75 56.47 -27.07 44.53
C ASP A 75 55.57 -27.31 43.33
N VAL A 76 56.14 -27.96 42.30
CA VAL A 76 55.44 -28.25 41.04
C VAL A 76 54.23 -29.17 41.23
N LYS A 77 54.30 -30.13 42.17
CA LYS A 77 53.21 -31.10 42.39
C LYS A 77 52.00 -30.43 43.05
N ALA A 78 52.22 -29.61 44.06
CA ALA A 78 51.15 -28.86 44.70
C ALA A 78 50.47 -27.88 43.73
N GLY A 79 51.25 -27.25 42.85
CA GLY A 79 50.73 -26.38 41.78
C GLY A 79 49.80 -27.11 40.81
N GLN A 80 50.22 -28.28 40.31
CA GLN A 80 49.41 -29.08 39.37
C GLN A 80 48.10 -29.56 39.98
N ILE A 81 48.12 -30.04 41.24
CA ILE A 81 46.91 -30.49 41.94
C ILE A 81 45.93 -29.31 42.14
N ALA A 82 46.45 -28.13 42.46
CA ALA A 82 45.63 -26.94 42.64
C ALA A 82 45.05 -26.42 41.32
N GLU A 83 45.81 -26.46 40.20
CA GLU A 83 45.30 -26.12 38.87
C GLU A 83 44.18 -27.08 38.41
N ASP A 84 44.34 -28.38 38.64
CA ASP A 84 43.29 -29.37 38.35
C ASP A 84 42.04 -29.17 39.22
N THR A 85 42.23 -28.82 40.49
CA THR A 85 41.13 -28.52 41.41
C THR A 85 40.39 -27.25 40.99
N ALA A 86 41.11 -26.21 40.58
CA ALA A 86 40.51 -24.99 40.04
C ALA A 86 39.70 -25.29 38.76
N ARG A 87 40.25 -26.08 37.84
CA ARG A 87 39.55 -26.46 36.60
C ARG A 87 38.24 -27.22 36.86
N LYS A 88 38.25 -28.17 37.80
CA LYS A 88 37.03 -28.91 38.18
C LYS A 88 35.98 -28.02 38.85
N ALA A 89 36.42 -27.12 39.73
CA ALA A 89 35.53 -26.16 40.38
C ALA A 89 34.90 -25.18 39.38
N GLU A 90 35.66 -24.71 38.38
CA GLU A 90 35.12 -23.87 37.30
C GLU A 90 34.09 -24.61 36.43
N GLN A 91 34.34 -25.89 36.11
CA GLN A 91 33.37 -26.71 35.39
C GLN A 91 32.07 -26.91 36.20
N ALA A 92 32.19 -27.18 37.51
CA ALA A 92 31.05 -27.31 38.40
C ALA A 92 30.24 -26.00 38.51
N LYS A 93 30.93 -24.86 38.69
CA LYS A 93 30.31 -23.52 38.70
C LYS A 93 29.49 -23.26 37.43
N ASN A 94 30.05 -23.56 36.27
CA ASN A 94 29.36 -23.37 34.99
C ASN A 94 28.13 -24.27 34.83
N MET A 95 28.14 -25.48 35.38
CA MET A 95 26.94 -26.33 35.43
C MET A 95 25.87 -25.74 36.36
N HIS A 96 26.25 -25.29 37.56
CA HIS A 96 25.32 -24.67 38.50
C HIS A 96 24.71 -23.36 37.94
N LEU A 97 25.49 -22.54 37.23
CA LEU A 97 24.98 -21.34 36.54
C LEU A 97 23.91 -21.68 35.50
N LYS A 98 24.14 -22.70 34.67
CA LYS A 98 23.15 -23.16 33.69
C LYS A 98 21.88 -23.71 34.36
N ASN A 99 22.04 -24.46 35.46
CA ASN A 99 20.90 -25.01 36.20
C ASN A 99 20.07 -23.89 36.85
N LYS A 100 20.72 -22.87 37.43
CA LYS A 100 20.06 -21.70 38.00
C LYS A 100 19.23 -20.95 36.95
N GLN A 101 19.84 -20.63 35.80
CA GLN A 101 19.14 -19.94 34.71
C GLN A 101 17.90 -20.71 34.24
N LYS A 102 18.04 -22.03 34.05
CA LYS A 102 16.92 -22.88 33.65
C LYS A 102 15.80 -22.92 34.70
N ALA A 103 16.15 -22.97 35.98
CA ALA A 103 15.17 -22.94 37.07
C ALA A 103 14.43 -21.58 37.11
N GLU A 104 15.15 -20.47 36.96
CA GLU A 104 14.57 -19.11 36.92
C GLU A 104 13.55 -18.93 35.79
N GLU A 105 13.90 -19.36 34.58
CA GLU A 105 13.00 -19.32 33.43
C GLU A 105 11.72 -20.15 33.68
N GLU A 106 11.86 -21.35 34.23
CA GLU A 106 10.72 -22.26 34.49
C GLU A 106 9.84 -21.75 35.65
N ILE A 107 10.43 -21.13 36.68
CA ILE A 107 9.73 -20.45 37.77
C ILE A 107 8.87 -19.30 37.25
N GLU A 108 9.41 -18.44 36.39
CA GLU A 108 8.68 -17.29 35.85
C GLU A 108 7.47 -17.72 35.00
N ILE A 109 7.60 -18.82 34.26
CA ILE A 109 6.50 -19.41 33.48
C ILE A 109 5.42 -19.96 34.41
N ILE A 110 5.79 -20.75 35.42
CA ILE A 110 4.83 -21.37 36.35
C ILE A 110 4.09 -20.32 37.17
N LYS A 111 4.80 -19.31 37.69
CA LYS A 111 4.18 -18.19 38.44
C LYS A 111 3.08 -17.52 37.62
N ARG A 112 3.36 -17.18 36.36
CA ARG A 112 2.37 -16.56 35.46
C ARG A 112 1.09 -17.38 35.32
N TYR A 113 1.20 -18.71 35.16
CA TYR A 113 0.01 -19.56 35.03
C TYR A 113 -0.76 -19.73 36.34
N ILE A 114 -0.05 -19.82 37.47
CA ILE A 114 -0.67 -19.84 38.80
C ILE A 114 -1.42 -18.53 39.06
N ASP A 115 -0.84 -17.39 38.69
CA ASP A 115 -1.47 -16.08 38.88
C ASP A 115 -2.77 -15.96 38.08
N ILE A 116 -2.76 -16.36 36.80
CA ILE A 116 -3.98 -16.38 35.96
C ILE A 116 -5.03 -17.31 36.56
N ALA A 117 -4.62 -18.50 37.01
CA ALA A 117 -5.53 -19.46 37.62
C ALA A 117 -6.14 -18.92 38.92
N GLN A 118 -5.35 -18.29 39.78
CA GLN A 118 -5.82 -17.69 41.04
C GLN A 118 -6.79 -16.54 40.79
N GLN A 119 -6.47 -15.65 39.85
CA GLN A 119 -7.34 -14.52 39.49
C GLN A 119 -8.72 -14.97 39.00
N ASN A 120 -8.81 -16.16 38.39
CA ASN A 120 -10.04 -16.69 37.81
C ASN A 120 -10.60 -17.90 38.57
N ASN A 121 -10.02 -18.26 39.73
CA ASN A 121 -10.36 -19.44 40.52
C ASN A 121 -10.33 -20.78 39.74
N PHE A 122 -9.41 -20.92 38.79
CA PHE A 122 -9.23 -22.16 38.04
C PHE A 122 -8.44 -23.19 38.85
N GLN A 123 -8.83 -24.46 38.67
CA GLN A 123 -8.17 -25.60 39.31
C GLN A 123 -7.27 -26.38 38.34
N CYS A 124 -7.46 -26.20 37.02
CA CYS A 124 -6.75 -26.93 35.98
C CYS A 124 -6.02 -26.01 35.01
N MET A 125 -4.92 -26.50 34.45
CA MET A 125 -4.15 -25.80 33.43
C MET A 125 -4.93 -25.70 32.11
N SER A 126 -5.76 -26.70 31.78
CA SER A 126 -6.70 -26.63 30.65
C SER A 126 -7.58 -25.39 30.70
N ASP A 127 -8.05 -25.00 31.88
CA ASP A 127 -8.95 -23.84 32.05
C ASP A 127 -8.20 -22.52 31.83
N VAL A 128 -6.94 -22.45 32.27
CA VAL A 128 -6.04 -21.32 31.97
C VAL A 128 -5.85 -21.18 30.46
N CYS A 129 -5.56 -22.27 29.75
CA CYS A 129 -5.41 -22.23 28.30
C CYS A 129 -6.73 -21.91 27.58
N ASN A 130 -7.87 -22.45 28.06
CA ASN A 130 -9.19 -22.15 27.52
C ASN A 130 -9.55 -20.67 27.71
N LYS A 131 -9.20 -20.06 28.84
CA LYS A 131 -9.41 -18.62 29.07
C LYS A 131 -8.65 -17.76 28.07
N LEU A 132 -7.40 -18.13 27.77
CA LEU A 132 -6.59 -17.46 26.73
C LEU A 132 -7.20 -17.66 25.34
N LYS A 133 -7.68 -18.88 25.03
CA LYS A 133 -8.37 -19.18 23.79
C LYS A 133 -9.64 -18.33 23.61
N GLU A 134 -10.48 -18.26 24.63
CA GLU A 134 -11.69 -17.43 24.60
C GLU A 134 -11.36 -15.96 24.36
N GLN A 135 -10.26 -15.45 24.95
CA GLN A 135 -9.81 -14.09 24.72
C GLN A 135 -9.42 -13.87 23.26
N ILE A 136 -8.62 -14.79 22.69
CA ILE A 136 -8.24 -14.79 21.27
C ILE A 136 -9.48 -14.85 20.37
N ASP A 137 -10.44 -15.70 20.68
CA ASP A 137 -11.67 -15.85 19.89
C ASP A 137 -12.53 -14.56 19.95
N ARG A 138 -12.62 -13.91 21.12
CA ARG A 138 -13.26 -12.59 21.27
C ARG A 138 -12.55 -11.52 20.46
N ASP A 139 -11.23 -11.43 20.60
CA ASP A 139 -10.42 -10.41 19.91
C ASP A 139 -10.49 -10.59 18.38
N LYS A 140 -10.49 -11.83 17.89
CA LYS A 140 -10.69 -12.15 16.47
C LYS A 140 -12.04 -11.63 15.96
N GLU A 141 -13.12 -11.82 16.71
CA GLU A 141 -14.43 -11.32 16.31
C GLU A 141 -14.52 -9.78 16.37
N VAL A 142 -13.89 -9.15 17.36
CA VAL A 142 -13.80 -7.67 17.42
C VAL A 142 -13.01 -7.12 16.23
N MET A 143 -11.87 -7.72 15.90
CA MET A 143 -11.08 -7.34 14.73
C MET A 143 -11.87 -7.44 13.41
N LYS A 144 -12.67 -8.51 13.25
CA LYS A 144 -13.57 -8.64 12.07
C LYS A 144 -14.63 -7.55 12.02
N ARG A 145 -15.15 -7.11 13.17
CA ARG A 145 -16.12 -5.99 13.23
C ARG A 145 -15.47 -4.69 12.79
N PHE A 146 -14.27 -4.38 13.29
CA PHE A 146 -13.54 -3.17 12.87
C PHE A 146 -13.35 -3.09 11.36
N VAL A 147 -12.98 -4.20 10.71
CA VAL A 147 -12.83 -4.24 9.24
C VAL A 147 -14.18 -4.00 8.55
N ARG A 148 -15.24 -4.68 8.98
CA ARG A 148 -16.58 -4.53 8.41
C ARG A 148 -17.13 -3.11 8.56
N ASP A 149 -16.92 -2.51 9.73
CA ASP A 149 -17.37 -1.15 10.02
C ASP A 149 -16.59 -0.15 9.18
N ALA A 150 -15.28 -0.34 9.03
CA ALA A 150 -14.45 0.47 8.13
C ALA A 150 -14.86 0.33 6.65
N GLU A 151 -15.19 -0.87 6.18
CA GLU A 151 -15.71 -1.10 4.83
C GLU A 151 -17.06 -0.41 4.61
N ALA A 152 -17.96 -0.46 5.60
CA ALA A 152 -19.25 0.20 5.54
C ALA A 152 -19.08 1.74 5.48
N LEU A 153 -18.20 2.29 6.31
CA LEU A 153 -17.86 3.72 6.30
C LEU A 153 -17.28 4.13 4.94
N SER A 154 -16.36 3.34 4.39
CA SER A 154 -15.76 3.60 3.08
C SER A 154 -16.79 3.58 1.95
N LYS A 155 -17.76 2.66 1.96
CA LYS A 155 -18.85 2.67 0.98
C LYS A 155 -19.71 3.93 1.07
N ARG A 156 -20.06 4.36 2.29
CA ARG A 156 -20.82 5.61 2.50
C ARG A 156 -20.06 6.83 2.00
N GLN A 157 -18.73 6.87 2.21
CA GLN A 157 -17.87 7.91 1.66
C GLN A 157 -17.95 7.94 0.13
N GLU A 158 -17.81 6.78 -0.53
CA GLU A 158 -17.86 6.70 -2.00
C GLU A 158 -19.22 7.09 -2.57
N GLU A 159 -20.32 6.64 -1.95
CA GLU A 159 -21.68 7.00 -2.35
C GLU A 159 -21.92 8.51 -2.20
N ARG A 160 -21.51 9.09 -1.06
CA ARG A 160 -21.65 10.51 -0.81
C ARG A 160 -20.78 11.33 -1.77
N GLU A 161 -19.57 10.89 -2.07
CA GLU A 161 -18.71 11.54 -3.07
C GLU A 161 -19.38 11.62 -4.44
N LYS A 162 -20.02 10.53 -4.88
CA LYS A 162 -20.76 10.46 -6.15
C LYS A 162 -21.99 11.38 -6.18
N GLU A 163 -22.81 11.36 -5.13
CA GLU A 163 -24.01 12.23 -5.04
C GLU A 163 -23.65 13.70 -5.18
N LEU A 164 -22.58 14.06 -4.51
CA LEU A 164 -22.27 15.43 -4.21
C LEU A 164 -21.50 15.99 -5.44
N LEU A 165 -20.71 15.13 -6.14
CA LEU A 165 -20.19 15.41 -7.49
C LEU A 165 -21.32 15.67 -8.48
N LYS A 166 -22.42 14.92 -8.38
CA LYS A 166 -23.61 15.11 -9.21
C LYS A 166 -24.34 16.42 -8.90
N GLU A 167 -24.45 16.82 -7.63
CA GLU A 167 -25.06 18.12 -7.23
C GLU A 167 -24.26 19.33 -7.73
N GLU A 168 -22.95 19.33 -7.50
CA GLU A 168 -22.05 20.38 -8.00
C GLU A 168 -22.02 20.43 -9.52
N PHE A 169 -22.09 19.27 -10.16
CA PHE A 169 -22.23 19.16 -11.60
C PHE A 169 -23.53 19.78 -12.10
N GLU A 170 -24.71 19.41 -11.58
CA GLU A 170 -25.98 20.00 -12.03
C GLU A 170 -26.01 21.52 -11.83
N THR A 171 -25.35 22.03 -10.79
CA THR A 171 -25.26 23.49 -10.53
C THR A 171 -24.39 24.22 -11.56
N LYS A 172 -23.38 23.57 -12.13
CA LYS A 172 -22.44 24.17 -13.09
C LYS A 172 -22.61 23.67 -14.53
N LYS A 173 -23.56 22.76 -14.75
CA LYS A 173 -23.86 22.13 -16.04
C LYS A 173 -24.21 23.16 -17.10
N ASP A 174 -25.01 24.16 -16.78
CA ASP A 174 -25.39 25.20 -17.74
C ASP A 174 -24.19 26.04 -18.18
N LEU A 175 -23.26 26.32 -17.27
CA LEU A 175 -22.00 26.97 -17.62
C LEU A 175 -21.16 26.07 -18.53
N LEU A 176 -21.02 24.77 -18.22
CA LEU A 176 -20.31 23.81 -19.07
C LEU A 176 -20.92 23.69 -20.47
N LEU A 177 -22.25 23.54 -20.55
CA LEU A 177 -23.00 23.45 -21.79
C LEU A 177 -22.93 24.75 -22.61
N SER A 178 -22.74 25.90 -21.98
CA SER A 178 -22.69 27.20 -22.67
C SER A 178 -21.45 27.38 -23.56
N PHE A 179 -20.30 26.78 -23.19
CA PHE A 179 -19.06 26.93 -23.95
C PHE A 179 -18.63 25.66 -24.70
N LEU A 180 -19.28 24.52 -24.43
CA LEU A 180 -18.94 23.23 -25.03
C LEU A 180 -19.03 23.24 -26.57
N PRO A 181 -20.04 23.87 -27.22
CA PRO A 181 -20.09 23.97 -28.68
C PRO A 181 -18.86 24.68 -29.28
N ASP A 182 -18.40 25.77 -28.65
CA ASP A 182 -17.25 26.54 -29.12
C ASP A 182 -15.95 25.74 -28.99
N VAL A 183 -15.77 25.07 -27.83
CA VAL A 183 -14.62 24.19 -27.59
C VAL A 183 -14.58 23.05 -28.60
N LEU A 184 -15.71 22.41 -28.88
CA LEU A 184 -15.81 21.32 -29.83
C LEU A 184 -15.57 21.77 -31.28
N SER A 185 -16.07 22.95 -31.66
CA SER A 185 -15.80 23.56 -32.97
C SER A 185 -14.30 23.82 -33.18
N ILE A 186 -13.62 24.33 -32.16
CA ILE A 186 -12.17 24.56 -32.22
C ILE A 186 -11.41 23.23 -32.27
N VAL A 187 -11.83 22.24 -31.49
CA VAL A 187 -11.26 20.88 -31.50
C VAL A 187 -11.42 20.22 -32.87
N HIS A 188 -12.60 20.34 -33.49
CA HIS A 188 -12.84 19.84 -34.84
C HIS A 188 -11.90 20.50 -35.85
N SER A 189 -11.74 21.82 -35.75
CA SER A 189 -10.81 22.58 -36.59
C SER A 189 -9.35 22.13 -36.41
N ILE A 190 -8.96 21.70 -35.20
CA ILE A 190 -7.63 21.11 -34.95
C ILE A 190 -7.52 19.72 -35.58
N LYS A 191 -8.55 18.87 -35.47
CA LYS A 191 -8.55 17.54 -36.10
C LYS A 191 -8.37 17.62 -37.61
N GLU A 192 -8.98 18.58 -38.29
CA GLU A 192 -8.83 18.78 -39.74
C GLU A 192 -7.37 19.06 -40.17
N LEU A 193 -6.51 19.50 -39.24
CA LEU A 193 -5.09 19.66 -39.51
C LEU A 193 -4.36 18.31 -39.63
N TRP A 194 -4.91 17.24 -39.04
CA TRP A 194 -4.26 15.96 -38.79
C TRP A 194 -4.89 14.77 -39.58
N GLY A 195 -4.17 13.65 -39.71
CA GLY A 195 -4.67 12.41 -40.32
C GLY A 195 -4.23 12.15 -41.78
N SER A 196 -4.54 10.96 -42.30
CA SER A 196 -4.13 10.48 -43.65
C SER A 196 -4.73 11.26 -44.84
N TYR A 197 -5.77 12.06 -44.56
CA TYR A 197 -6.43 12.98 -45.51
C TYR A 197 -6.37 14.47 -45.09
N GLY A 198 -5.86 14.76 -43.88
CA GLY A 198 -5.65 16.11 -43.35
C GLY A 198 -4.39 16.78 -43.90
N ASN A 199 -4.18 18.05 -43.56
CA ASN A 199 -3.13 18.87 -44.17
C ASN A 199 -1.70 18.34 -43.90
N ILE A 200 -1.41 17.85 -42.69
CA ILE A 200 -0.08 17.28 -42.37
C ILE A 200 0.19 15.96 -43.11
N GLY A 201 -0.84 15.11 -43.28
CA GLY A 201 -0.72 13.85 -44.02
C GLY A 201 -0.49 14.08 -45.52
N ARG A 202 -1.04 15.16 -46.08
CA ARG A 202 -0.74 15.59 -47.46
C ARG A 202 0.72 16.02 -47.62
N LEU A 203 1.30 16.72 -46.64
CA LEU A 203 2.74 17.03 -46.64
C LEU A 203 3.59 15.76 -46.65
N GLY A 204 3.24 14.77 -45.82
CA GLY A 204 3.93 13.47 -45.80
C GLY A 204 3.90 12.76 -47.16
N LYS A 205 2.74 12.76 -47.85
CA LYS A 205 2.63 12.22 -49.20
C LYS A 205 3.48 12.98 -50.21
N ARG A 206 3.54 14.32 -50.13
CA ARG A 206 4.40 15.14 -51.01
C ARG A 206 5.88 14.83 -50.81
N ILE A 207 6.35 14.74 -49.56
CA ILE A 207 7.72 14.33 -49.26
C ILE A 207 8.00 12.91 -49.79
N GLN A 208 7.05 11.98 -49.64
CA GLN A 208 7.19 10.63 -50.19
C GLN A 208 7.29 10.59 -51.72
N TYR A 209 6.55 11.46 -52.43
CA TYR A 209 6.71 11.62 -53.88
C TYR A 209 8.10 12.15 -54.25
N LEU A 210 8.61 13.14 -53.50
CA LEU A 210 9.95 13.69 -53.72
C LEU A 210 11.05 12.63 -53.50
N ILE A 211 10.96 11.80 -52.47
CA ILE A 211 11.90 10.70 -52.22
C ILE A 211 12.00 9.74 -53.42
N ASN A 212 10.87 9.48 -54.07
CA ASN A 212 10.77 8.56 -55.20
C ASN A 212 11.01 9.23 -56.56
N ASP A 213 11.29 10.54 -56.60
CA ASP A 213 11.53 11.25 -57.85
C ASP A 213 12.87 10.80 -58.48
N PRO A 214 12.88 10.31 -59.74
CA PRO A 214 14.09 9.84 -60.42
C PRO A 214 15.15 10.93 -60.65
N LYS A 215 14.78 12.22 -60.52
CA LYS A 215 15.71 13.35 -60.59
C LYS A 215 16.58 13.46 -59.35
N ILE A 216 16.05 13.08 -58.18
CA ILE A 216 16.84 13.07 -56.94
C ILE A 216 17.71 11.82 -56.96
N LYS A 217 19.01 12.00 -57.18
CA LYS A 217 20.00 10.89 -57.23
C LYS A 217 21.00 10.92 -56.09
N ASP A 218 21.17 12.07 -55.45
CA ASP A 218 22.10 12.21 -54.32
C ASP A 218 21.59 11.46 -53.09
N HIS A 219 22.50 10.71 -52.46
CA HIS A 219 22.18 9.88 -51.30
C HIS A 219 21.85 10.73 -50.07
N LYS A 220 22.55 11.86 -49.87
CA LYS A 220 22.38 12.72 -48.70
C LYS A 220 21.05 13.46 -48.74
N THR A 221 20.65 13.99 -49.90
CA THR A 221 19.31 14.60 -50.10
C THR A 221 18.19 13.57 -49.90
N LYS A 222 18.34 12.34 -50.41
CA LYS A 222 17.38 11.26 -50.16
C LYS A 222 17.26 10.91 -48.69
N GLU A 223 18.38 10.81 -47.99
CA GLU A 223 18.41 10.51 -46.56
C GLU A 223 17.73 11.63 -45.75
N MET A 224 17.97 12.89 -46.10
CA MET A 224 17.29 14.03 -45.43
C MET A 224 15.79 14.04 -45.71
N LEU A 225 15.36 13.85 -46.96
CA LEU A 225 13.94 13.73 -47.31
C LEU A 225 13.27 12.54 -46.60
N TRP A 226 13.98 11.40 -46.51
CA TRP A 226 13.51 10.22 -45.77
C TRP A 226 13.31 10.54 -44.30
N LYS A 227 14.30 11.14 -43.63
CA LYS A 227 14.20 11.56 -42.22
C LYS A 227 13.04 12.52 -41.98
N THR A 228 12.86 13.52 -42.85
CA THR A 228 11.74 14.46 -42.77
C THR A 228 10.39 13.78 -43.02
N GLY A 229 10.33 12.84 -43.97
CA GLY A 229 9.13 12.04 -44.23
C GLY A 229 8.77 11.11 -43.06
N GLU A 230 9.76 10.48 -42.44
CA GLU A 230 9.58 9.66 -41.24
C GLU A 230 9.10 10.49 -40.06
N LYS A 231 9.67 11.67 -39.84
CA LYS A 231 9.17 12.62 -38.84
C LYS A 231 7.69 12.95 -39.06
N ILE A 232 7.32 13.38 -40.27
CA ILE A 232 5.91 13.67 -40.58
C ILE A 232 5.01 12.45 -40.31
N ARG A 233 5.46 11.25 -40.65
CA ARG A 233 4.73 9.99 -40.41
C ARG A 233 4.55 9.70 -38.92
N GLU A 234 5.62 9.78 -38.14
CA GLU A 234 5.60 9.55 -36.68
C GLU A 234 4.69 10.56 -35.98
N PHE A 235 4.80 11.83 -36.35
CA PHE A 235 3.93 12.86 -35.83
C PHE A 235 2.46 12.61 -36.16
N ASN A 236 2.16 12.20 -37.40
CA ASN A 236 0.80 11.88 -37.81
C ASN A 236 0.23 10.66 -37.06
N ILE A 237 1.04 9.63 -36.81
CA ILE A 237 0.64 8.46 -35.98
C ILE A 237 0.38 8.89 -34.53
N TRP A 238 1.27 9.73 -33.98
CA TRP A 238 1.13 10.23 -32.61
C TRP A 238 -0.15 11.06 -32.47
N LEU A 239 -0.41 11.97 -33.41
CA LEU A 239 -1.63 12.77 -33.46
C LEU A 239 -2.88 11.88 -33.56
N ASP A 240 -2.90 10.92 -34.49
CA ASP A 240 -4.06 10.03 -34.67
C ASP A 240 -4.36 9.23 -33.39
N LYS A 241 -3.34 8.65 -32.76
CA LYS A 241 -3.50 7.86 -31.53
C LYS A 241 -4.00 8.67 -30.33
N HIS A 242 -3.55 9.92 -30.19
CA HIS A 242 -3.86 10.73 -29.00
C HIS A 242 -5.09 11.64 -29.22
N ILE A 243 -5.50 11.87 -30.46
CA ILE A 243 -6.56 12.82 -30.81
C ILE A 243 -7.84 12.12 -31.32
N SER A 244 -7.75 11.03 -32.08
CA SER A 244 -8.90 10.51 -32.84
C SER A 244 -10.01 9.86 -32.02
N GLU A 245 -9.69 9.05 -31.00
CA GLU A 245 -10.69 8.33 -30.17
C GLU A 245 -11.62 9.28 -29.39
N TYR A 246 -11.09 10.43 -28.98
CA TYR A 246 -11.87 11.41 -28.22
C TYR A 246 -12.77 12.28 -29.10
N VAL A 247 -12.40 12.48 -30.38
CA VAL A 247 -13.25 13.25 -31.30
C VAL A 247 -14.50 12.47 -31.71
N GLU A 248 -14.43 11.14 -31.88
CA GLU A 248 -15.60 10.32 -32.21
C GLU A 248 -16.67 10.36 -31.12
N LEU A 249 -16.25 10.33 -29.85
CA LEU A 249 -17.14 10.52 -28.69
C LEU A 249 -17.81 11.91 -28.72
N THR A 250 -17.10 12.95 -29.13
CA THR A 250 -17.68 14.31 -29.21
C THR A 250 -18.64 14.50 -30.37
N SER A 251 -18.40 13.86 -31.53
CA SER A 251 -19.29 13.92 -32.70
C SER A 251 -20.68 13.33 -32.40
N GLN A 252 -20.75 12.21 -31.68
CA GLN A 252 -22.04 11.62 -31.27
C GLN A 252 -22.82 12.52 -30.29
N GLY A 253 -22.13 13.27 -29.42
CA GLY A 253 -22.76 14.22 -28.50
C GLY A 253 -23.35 15.43 -29.22
N ILE A 254 -22.66 15.93 -30.25
CA ILE A 254 -23.12 17.03 -31.10
C ILE A 254 -24.35 16.64 -31.92
N GLU A 255 -24.35 15.44 -32.53
CA GLU A 255 -25.44 15.00 -33.40
C GLU A 255 -26.73 14.65 -32.64
N THR A 256 -26.61 14.10 -31.43
CA THR A 256 -27.77 13.63 -30.68
C THR A 256 -28.33 14.64 -29.69
N GLY A 257 -27.58 15.68 -29.34
CA GLY A 257 -27.92 16.61 -28.25
C GLY A 257 -28.05 15.92 -26.88
N SER A 258 -27.72 14.63 -26.80
CA SER A 258 -27.90 13.79 -25.62
C SER A 258 -26.59 13.74 -24.85
N TRP A 259 -26.38 14.74 -24.01
CA TRP A 259 -25.20 14.81 -23.16
C TRP A 259 -25.39 13.93 -21.93
N SER A 260 -24.73 12.77 -21.91
CA SER A 260 -24.72 11.90 -20.73
C SER A 260 -23.62 12.31 -19.75
N SER A 261 -23.83 12.03 -18.46
CA SER A 261 -22.83 12.23 -17.38
C SER A 261 -21.47 11.63 -17.71
N ASP A 262 -21.44 10.57 -18.54
CA ASP A 262 -20.27 9.76 -18.83
C ASP A 262 -19.40 10.34 -19.96
N MET A 263 -19.91 11.31 -20.71
CA MET A 263 -19.18 11.98 -21.79
C MET A 263 -18.28 13.10 -21.26
N TYR A 264 -18.67 13.77 -20.18
CA TYR A 264 -17.96 14.94 -19.66
C TYR A 264 -16.56 14.63 -19.10
N PRO A 265 -16.33 13.54 -18.34
CA PRO A 265 -14.97 13.15 -17.93
C PRO A 265 -14.06 12.85 -19.11
N LYS A 266 -14.63 12.33 -20.22
CA LYS A 266 -13.88 12.00 -21.43
C LYS A 266 -13.49 13.24 -22.23
N ILE A 267 -14.43 14.17 -22.43
CA ILE A 267 -14.16 15.52 -22.98
C ILE A 267 -13.12 16.23 -22.12
N THR A 268 -13.23 16.04 -20.80
CA THR A 268 -12.33 16.66 -19.84
C THR A 268 -10.89 16.14 -19.97
N ALA A 269 -10.73 14.82 -19.95
CA ALA A 269 -9.44 14.16 -20.13
C ALA A 269 -8.82 14.55 -21.48
N TYR A 270 -9.63 14.66 -22.53
CA TYR A 270 -9.17 15.07 -23.86
C TYR A 270 -8.67 16.51 -23.91
N LEU A 271 -9.42 17.48 -23.35
CA LEU A 271 -8.98 18.88 -23.32
C LEU A 271 -7.68 19.02 -22.53
N LYS A 272 -7.56 18.31 -21.40
CA LYS A 272 -6.32 18.25 -20.63
C LYS A 272 -5.17 17.71 -21.46
N LEU A 273 -5.35 16.57 -22.13
CA LEU A 273 -4.36 15.97 -23.01
C LEU A 273 -3.94 16.95 -24.12
N MET A 274 -4.88 17.68 -24.72
CA MET A 274 -4.62 18.70 -25.75
C MET A 274 -3.79 19.87 -25.22
N PHE A 275 -4.05 20.34 -23.99
CA PHE A 275 -3.24 21.39 -23.37
C PHE A 275 -1.83 20.92 -23.02
N GLU A 276 -1.70 19.72 -22.46
CA GLU A 276 -0.40 19.12 -22.11
C GLU A 276 0.43 18.79 -23.36
N SER A 277 -0.26 18.45 -24.46
CA SER A 277 0.33 18.12 -25.76
C SER A 277 0.77 19.32 -26.60
N ASN A 278 0.33 20.52 -26.24
CA ASN A 278 0.52 21.72 -27.06
C ASN A 278 2.01 22.08 -27.23
N GLU A 279 2.79 21.95 -26.17
CA GLU A 279 4.23 22.20 -26.23
C GLU A 279 4.94 21.21 -27.15
N TYR A 280 4.57 19.93 -27.07
CA TYR A 280 5.08 18.89 -27.96
C TYR A 280 4.75 19.20 -29.44
N VAL A 281 3.49 19.49 -29.75
CA VAL A 281 3.07 19.83 -31.13
C VAL A 281 3.77 21.07 -31.65
N LYS A 282 3.90 22.12 -30.83
CA LYS A 282 4.59 23.35 -31.19
C LYS A 282 6.06 23.09 -31.53
N ASN A 283 6.77 22.38 -30.66
CA ASN A 283 8.18 22.06 -30.87
C ASN A 283 8.35 21.21 -32.13
N TYR A 284 7.48 20.23 -32.33
CA TYR A 284 7.49 19.37 -33.52
C TYR A 284 7.33 20.17 -34.82
N LEU A 285 6.36 21.10 -34.86
CA LEU A 285 6.11 21.91 -36.06
C LEU A 285 7.26 22.89 -36.36
N GLU A 286 7.89 23.46 -35.34
CA GLU A 286 9.05 24.34 -35.51
C GLU A 286 10.30 23.55 -35.96
N ASP A 287 10.53 22.36 -35.39
CA ASP A 287 11.61 21.46 -35.83
C ASP A 287 11.40 21.00 -37.29
N LEU A 288 10.17 20.65 -37.65
CA LEU A 288 9.83 20.28 -39.03
C LEU A 288 9.99 21.46 -39.99
N LYS A 289 9.65 22.68 -39.55
CA LYS A 289 9.87 23.91 -40.34
C LYS A 289 11.35 24.14 -40.59
N LYS A 290 12.19 23.94 -39.57
CA LYS A 290 13.63 24.04 -39.69
C LYS A 290 14.19 23.01 -40.67
N ASP A 291 13.82 21.74 -40.52
CA ASP A 291 14.26 20.66 -41.41
C ASP A 291 13.89 20.94 -42.88
N LEU A 292 12.66 21.39 -43.13
CA LEU A 292 12.20 21.73 -44.48
C LEU A 292 12.88 23.00 -45.03
N TYR A 293 13.21 23.97 -44.16
CA TYR A 293 13.95 25.16 -44.56
C TYR A 293 15.39 24.82 -44.94
N ASP A 294 16.05 23.96 -44.17
CA ASP A 294 17.40 23.48 -44.46
C ASP A 294 17.41 22.66 -45.75
N LEU A 295 16.42 21.78 -45.95
CA LEU A 295 16.22 21.03 -47.19
C LEU A 295 16.00 21.95 -48.41
N ASN A 296 15.15 22.98 -48.27
CA ASN A 296 14.84 23.93 -49.35
C ASN A 296 16.02 24.85 -49.69
N ASN A 297 16.93 25.09 -48.74
CA ASN A 297 18.11 25.93 -48.94
C ASN A 297 19.39 25.17 -49.31
N SER A 298 19.36 23.84 -49.33
CA SER A 298 20.46 23.03 -49.86
C SER A 298 20.68 23.37 -51.34
N PRO A 299 21.92 23.65 -51.77
CA PRO A 299 22.27 23.96 -53.15
C PRO A 299 21.72 22.93 -54.16
N GLU A 300 21.78 21.66 -53.78
CA GLU A 300 21.42 20.51 -54.59
C GLU A 300 19.91 20.42 -54.81
N THR A 301 19.12 20.76 -53.78
CA THR A 301 17.66 20.74 -53.84
C THR A 301 17.11 21.90 -54.69
N LYS A 302 17.75 23.07 -54.61
CA LYS A 302 17.44 24.25 -55.45
C LYS A 302 17.69 23.99 -56.93
N GLU A 303 18.74 23.22 -57.25
CA GLU A 303 19.08 22.85 -58.62
C GLU A 303 18.14 21.76 -59.20
N LEU A 304 17.65 20.84 -58.36
CA LEU A 304 16.92 19.64 -58.79
C LEU A 304 15.38 19.80 -58.87
N LEU A 305 14.76 20.54 -57.94
CA LEU A 305 13.30 20.63 -57.82
C LEU A 305 12.71 21.93 -58.37
N GLY A 306 13.57 22.92 -58.67
CA GLY A 306 13.16 24.32 -58.78
C GLY A 306 12.60 24.85 -57.46
N ASP A 307 12.49 26.17 -57.33
CA ASP A 307 12.07 26.81 -56.08
C ASP A 307 10.64 26.44 -55.64
N LEU A 308 9.81 25.80 -56.46
CA LEU A 308 8.36 25.68 -56.26
C LEU A 308 7.90 24.54 -55.33
N ALA A 309 8.40 23.30 -55.46
CA ALA A 309 7.78 22.16 -54.78
C ALA A 309 7.98 22.16 -53.24
N LEU A 310 9.19 22.51 -52.77
CA LEU A 310 9.48 22.59 -51.34
C LEU A 310 9.06 23.94 -50.73
N SER A 311 9.06 25.03 -51.50
CA SER A 311 8.50 26.30 -51.02
C SER A 311 6.99 26.22 -50.82
N GLU A 312 6.25 25.50 -51.68
CA GLU A 312 4.83 25.21 -51.49
C GLU A 312 4.60 24.35 -50.24
N THR A 313 5.46 23.35 -50.00
CA THR A 313 5.41 22.48 -48.82
C THR A 313 5.69 23.28 -47.53
N LEU A 314 6.67 24.19 -47.56
CA LEU A 314 6.97 25.12 -46.47
C LEU A 314 5.82 26.10 -46.22
N SER A 315 5.24 26.67 -47.27
CA SER A 315 4.09 27.59 -47.18
C SER A 315 2.87 26.90 -46.57
N GLU A 316 2.62 25.65 -46.94
CA GLU A 316 1.55 24.85 -46.34
C GLU A 316 1.82 24.52 -44.88
N LEU A 317 3.05 24.13 -44.52
CA LEU A 317 3.40 23.93 -43.12
C LEU A 317 3.21 25.21 -42.29
N GLU A 318 3.58 26.37 -42.84
CA GLU A 318 3.39 27.66 -42.18
C GLU A 318 1.90 27.99 -41.99
N LYS A 319 1.05 27.69 -42.98
CA LYS A 319 -0.41 27.79 -42.85
C LYS A 319 -0.95 26.86 -41.77
N ILE A 320 -0.46 25.61 -41.70
CA ILE A 320 -0.84 24.65 -40.66
C ILE A 320 -0.43 25.17 -39.28
N ASN A 321 0.81 25.64 -39.12
CA ASN A 321 1.32 26.20 -37.87
C ASN A 321 0.50 27.42 -37.43
N ASN A 322 0.17 28.33 -38.34
CA ASN A 322 -0.64 29.51 -38.04
C ASN A 322 -2.08 29.15 -37.66
N ARG A 323 -2.71 28.19 -38.36
CA ARG A 323 -4.05 27.69 -38.02
C ARG A 323 -4.05 27.00 -36.65
N TYR A 324 -3.04 26.19 -36.37
CA TYR A 324 -2.87 25.54 -35.08
C TYR A 324 -2.70 26.57 -33.95
N LYS A 325 -1.78 27.54 -34.11
CA LYS A 325 -1.58 28.63 -33.16
C LYS A 325 -2.87 29.39 -32.88
N LEU A 326 -3.62 29.75 -33.92
CA LEU A 326 -4.90 30.43 -33.80
C LEU A 326 -5.94 29.59 -33.03
N ALA A 327 -6.05 28.31 -33.33
CA ALA A 327 -6.97 27.40 -32.65
C ALA A 327 -6.62 27.23 -31.16
N VAL A 328 -5.33 27.05 -30.85
CA VAL A 328 -4.83 26.99 -29.47
C VAL A 328 -5.10 28.30 -28.71
N THR A 329 -4.87 29.46 -29.33
CA THR A 329 -5.20 30.77 -28.71
C THR A 329 -6.68 30.90 -28.43
N LYS A 330 -7.55 30.42 -29.34
CA LYS A 330 -9.00 30.39 -29.11
C LYS A 330 -9.40 29.42 -27.99
N LEU A 331 -8.65 28.34 -27.76
CA LEU A 331 -8.88 27.41 -26.64
C LEU A 331 -8.43 27.96 -25.28
N ALA A 332 -7.47 28.90 -25.24
CA ALA A 332 -6.88 29.38 -23.99
C ALA A 332 -7.89 29.97 -22.97
N PRO A 333 -8.88 30.79 -23.36
CA PRO A 333 -9.91 31.28 -22.43
C PRO A 333 -10.75 30.14 -21.83
N PHE A 334 -11.03 29.10 -22.63
CA PHE A 334 -11.76 27.93 -22.17
C PHE A 334 -10.91 27.05 -21.26
N ALA A 335 -9.59 27.02 -21.43
CA ALA A 335 -8.66 26.34 -20.52
C ALA A 335 -8.84 26.81 -19.08
N ASN A 336 -8.92 28.13 -18.87
CA ASN A 336 -9.09 28.72 -17.55
C ASN A 336 -10.49 28.46 -16.98
N ALA A 337 -11.54 28.59 -17.79
CA ALA A 337 -12.91 28.26 -17.36
C ALA A 337 -13.05 26.78 -17.02
N PHE A 338 -12.41 25.90 -17.78
CA PHE A 338 -12.39 24.47 -17.60
C PHE A 338 -11.55 24.04 -16.39
N HIS A 339 -10.37 24.64 -16.21
CA HIS A 339 -9.55 24.44 -15.02
C HIS A 339 -10.24 25.00 -13.78
N MET A 340 -10.99 26.10 -13.89
CA MET A 340 -11.82 26.64 -12.82
C MET A 340 -13.01 25.72 -12.52
N VAL A 341 -13.73 25.19 -13.50
CA VAL A 341 -14.83 24.25 -13.22
C VAL A 341 -14.30 22.94 -12.62
N ILE A 342 -13.21 22.38 -13.14
CA ILE A 342 -12.62 21.14 -12.59
C ILE A 342 -11.97 21.37 -11.25
N ASN A 343 -11.17 22.42 -11.08
CA ASN A 343 -10.56 22.71 -9.79
C ASN A 343 -11.60 23.17 -8.80
N THR A 344 -12.63 23.93 -9.18
CA THR A 344 -13.69 24.31 -8.24
C THR A 344 -14.56 23.11 -7.93
N VAL A 345 -14.87 22.18 -8.83
CA VAL A 345 -15.57 20.93 -8.50
C VAL A 345 -14.67 20.04 -7.64
N TYR A 346 -13.43 19.75 -8.04
CA TYR A 346 -12.48 18.95 -7.25
C TYR A 346 -12.13 19.58 -5.90
N LEU A 347 -11.95 20.91 -5.84
CA LEU A 347 -11.65 21.65 -4.61
C LEU A 347 -12.91 21.99 -3.83
N SER A 348 -14.10 22.16 -4.38
CA SER A 348 -15.32 22.21 -3.56
C SER A 348 -15.65 20.82 -3.04
N VAL A 349 -15.38 19.77 -3.82
CA VAL A 349 -15.33 18.35 -3.38
C VAL A 349 -14.23 18.06 -2.36
N LYS A 350 -13.29 18.98 -2.11
CA LYS A 350 -12.18 18.76 -1.15
C LYS A 350 -12.13 19.79 -0.01
N ILE A 351 -12.64 20.99 -0.24
CA ILE A 351 -12.67 22.16 0.66
C ILE A 351 -14.09 22.33 1.25
N ASN A 352 -15.17 22.08 0.49
CA ASN A 352 -16.53 21.99 1.06
C ASN A 352 -16.86 20.59 1.59
N TYR A 353 -16.20 19.51 1.16
CA TYR A 353 -16.43 18.14 1.67
C TYR A 353 -15.62 17.81 2.91
N LEU A 354 -15.41 18.83 3.71
CA LEU A 354 -15.28 18.65 5.15
C LEU A 354 -16.68 18.83 5.77
N ASP A 355 -17.72 18.29 5.12
CA ASP A 355 -19.03 18.09 5.74
C ASP A 355 -18.81 17.27 7.02
N ASN A 356 -19.38 17.67 8.16
CA ASN A 356 -19.05 17.09 9.46
C ASN A 356 -19.24 15.56 9.49
N GLU A 357 -20.16 15.03 8.68
CA GLU A 357 -20.46 13.60 8.57
C GLU A 357 -19.40 12.82 7.77
N VAL A 358 -18.95 13.32 6.61
CA VAL A 358 -17.91 12.66 5.79
C VAL A 358 -16.56 12.73 6.49
N ASN A 359 -16.24 13.87 7.13
CA ASN A 359 -15.09 13.99 8.02
C ASN A 359 -15.15 13.06 9.23
N GLY A 360 -16.35 12.92 9.79
CA GLY A 360 -16.64 11.93 10.82
C GLY A 360 -16.28 10.54 10.32
N ASP A 361 -16.82 10.11 9.19
CA ASP A 361 -16.61 8.77 8.65
C ASP A 361 -15.13 8.51 8.29
N TYR A 362 -14.42 9.46 7.69
CA TYR A 362 -12.98 9.33 7.41
C TYR A 362 -12.17 9.18 8.71
N LYS A 363 -12.44 10.04 9.69
CA LYS A 363 -11.79 9.97 11.01
C LYS A 363 -12.12 8.68 11.75
N PHE A 364 -13.38 8.25 11.74
CA PHE A 364 -13.81 6.98 12.34
C PHE A 364 -13.17 5.78 11.65
N THR A 365 -13.03 5.82 10.33
CA THR A 365 -12.32 4.78 9.56
C THR A 365 -10.85 4.72 9.97
N GLU A 366 -10.16 5.86 10.06
CA GLU A 366 -8.76 5.92 10.50
C GLU A 366 -8.61 5.43 11.95
N ASP A 367 -9.51 5.84 12.85
CA ASP A 367 -9.53 5.43 14.25
C ASP A 367 -9.79 3.93 14.39
N LEU A 368 -10.69 3.34 13.58
CA LEU A 368 -10.90 1.90 13.53
C LEU A 368 -9.64 1.16 13.08
N PHE A 369 -8.91 1.67 12.09
CA PHE A 369 -7.64 1.07 11.68
C PHE A 369 -6.55 1.19 12.76
N LYS A 370 -6.49 2.30 13.50
CA LYS A 370 -5.59 2.45 14.66
C LYS A 370 -5.94 1.45 15.76
N GLN A 371 -7.22 1.33 16.11
CA GLN A 371 -7.70 0.38 17.11
C GLN A 371 -7.44 -1.07 16.67
N TYR A 372 -7.66 -1.39 15.39
CA TYR A 372 -7.35 -2.69 14.81
C TYR A 372 -5.86 -3.03 14.95
N LYS A 373 -4.96 -2.10 14.63
CA LYS A 373 -3.50 -2.33 14.76
C LYS A 373 -3.10 -2.62 16.21
N ILE A 374 -3.65 -1.87 17.17
CA ILE A 374 -3.40 -2.08 18.59
C ILE A 374 -3.91 -3.46 19.02
N LEU A 375 -5.16 -3.78 18.69
CA LEU A 375 -5.77 -5.06 19.04
C LEU A 375 -5.04 -6.24 18.38
N LYS A 376 -4.59 -6.10 17.13
CA LYS A 376 -3.81 -7.10 16.42
C LYS A 376 -2.47 -7.37 17.11
N ALA A 377 -1.74 -6.32 17.51
CA ALA A 377 -0.50 -6.50 18.26
C ALA A 377 -0.72 -7.23 19.60
N GLN A 378 -1.84 -6.98 20.27
CA GLN A 378 -2.22 -7.69 21.49
C GLN A 378 -2.62 -9.15 21.21
N PHE A 379 -3.44 -9.37 20.17
CA PHE A 379 -3.87 -10.69 19.70
C PHE A 379 -2.68 -11.59 19.38
N ASP A 380 -1.64 -11.06 18.73
CA ASP A 380 -0.45 -11.86 18.39
C ASP A 380 0.33 -12.28 19.63
N LYS A 381 0.47 -11.38 20.60
CA LYS A 381 1.08 -11.71 21.90
C LYS A 381 0.28 -12.77 22.65
N ASP A 382 -1.04 -12.64 22.67
CA ASP A 382 -1.90 -13.58 23.40
C ASP A 382 -2.00 -14.95 22.69
N MET A 383 -1.94 -14.96 21.36
CA MET A 383 -1.79 -16.19 20.56
C MET A 383 -0.48 -16.92 20.88
N GLU A 384 0.63 -16.19 21.04
CA GLU A 384 1.90 -16.79 21.46
C GLU A 384 1.82 -17.36 22.87
N LYS A 385 1.22 -16.63 23.82
CA LYS A 385 0.99 -17.12 25.19
C LYS A 385 0.11 -18.36 25.21
N TYR A 386 -0.93 -18.40 24.39
CA TYR A 386 -1.81 -19.56 24.26
C TYR A 386 -1.07 -20.78 23.72
N LYS A 387 -0.25 -20.62 22.67
CA LYS A 387 0.60 -21.71 22.16
C LYS A 387 1.55 -22.23 23.24
N LYS A 388 2.24 -21.31 23.93
CA LYS A 388 3.12 -21.65 25.07
C LYS A 388 2.36 -22.41 26.17
N CYS A 389 1.13 -21.99 26.49
CA CYS A 389 0.26 -22.66 27.46
C CYS A 389 -0.04 -24.10 27.04
N GLN A 390 -0.45 -24.30 25.78
CA GLN A 390 -0.75 -25.63 25.25
C GLN A 390 0.47 -26.54 25.22
N ASP A 391 1.62 -26.04 24.75
CA ASP A 391 2.84 -26.82 24.68
C ASP A 391 3.36 -27.17 26.07
N TYR A 392 3.23 -26.26 27.03
CA TYR A 392 3.62 -26.48 28.41
C TYR A 392 2.70 -27.51 29.11
N SER A 393 1.37 -27.40 28.96
CA SER A 393 0.42 -28.41 29.45
C SER A 393 0.74 -29.80 28.87
N LYS A 394 0.95 -29.90 27.54
CA LYS A 394 1.35 -31.16 26.89
C LYS A 394 2.68 -31.72 27.43
N LYS A 395 3.66 -30.86 27.71
CA LYS A 395 4.96 -31.27 28.26
C LYS A 395 4.82 -31.84 29.67
N LEU A 396 3.92 -31.29 30.48
CA LEU A 396 3.65 -31.79 31.83
C LEU A 396 2.95 -33.15 31.79
N LEU A 397 1.90 -33.29 30.97
CA LEU A 397 1.18 -34.55 30.75
C LEU A 397 2.11 -35.71 30.33
N LYS A 398 3.11 -35.45 29.48
CA LYS A 398 4.08 -36.46 29.03
C LYS A 398 5.10 -36.89 30.07
N ARG A 399 5.27 -36.15 31.17
CA ARG A 399 6.20 -36.51 32.27
C ARG A 399 5.52 -37.34 33.36
N GLU A 400 4.19 -37.39 33.37
CA GLU A 400 3.37 -38.13 34.33
C GLU A 400 2.97 -39.53 33.82
N GLN A 401 3.24 -39.81 32.53
CA GLN A 401 3.19 -41.14 31.90
C GLN A 401 4.59 -41.73 31.87
#